data_AF-A0A925TPQ8-F1
#
_entry.id   AF-A0A925TPQ8-F1
#
_cell.length_a   1.000
_cell.length_b   1.000
_cell.length_c   1.000
_cell.angle_alpha   90.00
_cell.angle_beta   90.00
_cell.angle_gamma   90.00
#
_symmetry.space_group_name_H-M   'P 1'
#
loop_
_entity.id
_entity.type
_entity.pdbx_description
1 polymer ?
#
loop_
_entity_poly.entity_id
_entity_poly.type
_entity_poly.pdbx_seq_one_letter_code
_entity_poly.pdbx_strand_id
1 'polypeptide(L)'
;MKNVAIKSALVVLLLTVAASNVFASADTKSLEQKSEKFAVALLACNYKAAEELISESAMGSTLTEEKFVALGHGLTEALGQFRSLSTVSSESVEGGTKVTYLCTFEYTKARMIVTYTASDKVSNIVVKPVSE
;
A
#
# COMPACT_ATOMS: atom_id res chain seq x y z
N MET A 1 11.61 -16.91 -61.28
CA MET A 1 12.20 -17.28 -59.98
C MET A 1 11.64 -16.32 -58.94
N LYS A 2 11.01 -16.86 -57.89
CA LYS A 2 10.08 -16.16 -56.99
C LYS A 2 10.81 -15.52 -55.79
N ASN A 3 10.31 -14.34 -55.40
CA ASN A 3 10.26 -13.73 -54.06
C ASN A 3 11.53 -13.64 -53.20
N VAL A 4 12.06 -12.42 -53.07
CA VAL A 4 12.77 -11.97 -51.86
C VAL A 4 11.78 -11.20 -51.01
N ALA A 5 11.19 -11.89 -50.03
CA ALA A 5 10.24 -11.32 -49.09
C ALA A 5 10.99 -10.69 -47.90
N ILE A 6 10.62 -9.45 -47.61
CA ILE A 6 10.92 -8.69 -46.40
C ILE A 6 10.56 -9.55 -45.17
N LYS A 7 11.51 -9.75 -44.26
CA LYS A 7 11.21 -10.30 -42.93
C LYS A 7 11.59 -9.28 -41.86
N SER A 8 10.59 -8.47 -41.53
CA SER A 8 10.51 -7.69 -40.30
C SER A 8 10.70 -8.63 -39.11
N ALA A 9 11.75 -8.38 -38.32
CA ALA A 9 11.91 -9.00 -37.00
C ALA A 9 11.01 -8.24 -36.01
N LEU A 10 9.73 -8.61 -36.00
CA LEU A 10 8.81 -8.23 -34.93
C LEU A 10 9.16 -9.09 -33.70
N VAL A 11 9.76 -8.46 -32.70
CA VAL A 11 9.99 -9.04 -31.38
C VAL A 11 8.63 -9.30 -30.74
N VAL A 12 8.25 -10.58 -30.64
CA VAL A 12 7.05 -11.02 -29.91
C VAL A 12 7.40 -10.98 -28.42
N LEU A 13 6.93 -9.93 -27.74
CA LEU A 13 6.93 -9.84 -26.29
C LEU A 13 5.84 -10.80 -25.76
N LEU A 14 6.23 -11.98 -25.31
CA LEU A 14 5.38 -12.90 -24.57
C LEU A 14 5.07 -12.32 -23.19
N LEU A 15 4.03 -11.50 -23.08
CA LEU A 15 3.33 -11.31 -21.80
C LEU A 15 2.42 -12.53 -21.58
N THR A 16 2.93 -13.55 -20.91
CA THR A 16 2.08 -14.56 -20.27
C THR A 16 1.40 -13.92 -19.07
N VAL A 17 0.23 -13.30 -19.31
CA VAL A 17 -0.70 -12.99 -18.24
C VAL A 17 -1.33 -14.32 -17.82
N ALA A 18 -0.81 -14.92 -16.75
CA ALA A 18 -1.48 -16.02 -16.10
C ALA A 18 -2.79 -15.49 -15.52
N ALA A 19 -3.88 -15.74 -16.25
CA ALA A 19 -5.25 -15.47 -15.80
C ALA A 19 -5.54 -16.32 -14.56
N SER A 20 -5.41 -15.70 -13.40
CA SER A 20 -6.02 -16.20 -12.17
C SER A 20 -7.40 -15.58 -12.08
N ASN A 21 -8.43 -16.36 -12.43
CA ASN A 21 -9.82 -16.01 -12.15
C ASN A 21 -10.02 -15.95 -10.64
N VAL A 22 -9.97 -14.75 -10.09
CA VAL A 22 -10.58 -14.43 -8.80
C VAL A 22 -11.58 -13.33 -9.09
N PHE A 23 -12.84 -13.55 -8.75
CA PHE A 23 -13.87 -12.52 -8.74
C PHE A 23 -13.47 -11.44 -7.73
N ALA A 24 -12.60 -10.53 -8.12
CA ALA A 24 -12.28 -9.34 -7.33
C ALA A 24 -13.36 -8.31 -7.64
N SER A 25 -14.23 -8.07 -6.65
CA SER A 25 -15.19 -6.98 -6.64
C SER A 25 -14.52 -5.70 -7.15
N ALA A 26 -15.24 -4.91 -7.94
CA ALA A 26 -14.80 -3.57 -8.36
C ALA A 26 -14.40 -2.69 -7.15
N ASP A 27 -14.92 -2.99 -5.96
CA ASP A 27 -14.61 -2.30 -4.70
C ASP A 27 -13.17 -2.54 -4.22
N THR A 28 -12.65 -3.76 -4.36
CA THR A 28 -11.32 -4.16 -3.86
C THR A 28 -10.18 -3.40 -4.52
N LYS A 29 -10.28 -3.14 -5.83
CA LYS A 29 -9.28 -2.33 -6.55
C LYS A 29 -9.23 -0.88 -6.08
N SER A 30 -10.36 -0.35 -5.60
CA SER A 30 -10.42 1.01 -5.06
C SER A 30 -9.76 1.10 -3.68
N LEU A 31 -9.94 0.07 -2.84
CA LEU A 31 -9.36 0.04 -1.50
C LEU A 31 -7.84 -0.15 -1.54
N GLU A 32 -7.32 -1.02 -2.39
CA GLU A 32 -5.87 -1.21 -2.55
C GLU A 32 -5.16 0.11 -2.91
N GLN A 33 -5.72 0.87 -3.85
CA GLN A 33 -5.20 2.18 -4.26
C GLN A 33 -5.29 3.22 -3.14
N LYS A 34 -6.43 3.30 -2.44
CA LYS A 34 -6.59 4.18 -1.27
C LYS A 34 -5.60 3.82 -0.17
N SER A 35 -5.41 2.52 0.05
CA SER A 35 -4.56 2.00 1.11
C SER A 35 -3.08 2.28 0.84
N GLU A 36 -2.64 2.10 -0.41
CA GLU A 36 -1.28 2.46 -0.83
C GLU A 36 -1.06 3.98 -0.72
N LYS A 37 -2.01 4.79 -1.17
CA LYS A 37 -1.97 6.25 -1.01
C LYS A 37 -1.83 6.65 0.45
N PHE A 38 -2.59 6.02 1.35
CA PHE A 38 -2.49 6.26 2.79
C PHE A 38 -1.10 5.92 3.33
N ALA A 39 -0.59 4.72 3.03
CA ALA A 39 0.71 4.25 3.52
C ALA A 39 1.86 5.16 3.05
N VAL A 40 1.85 5.54 1.77
CA VAL A 40 2.84 6.47 1.21
C VAL A 40 2.73 7.85 1.86
N ALA A 41 1.52 8.36 2.05
CA ALA A 41 1.30 9.65 2.71
C ALA A 41 1.82 9.65 4.15
N LEU A 42 1.63 8.56 4.90
CA LEU A 42 2.17 8.40 6.26
C LEU A 42 3.70 8.44 6.27
N LEU A 43 4.33 7.68 5.38
CA LEU A 43 5.78 7.59 5.28
C LEU A 43 6.43 8.88 4.76
N ALA A 44 5.68 9.68 3.98
CA ALA A 44 6.10 10.98 3.50
C ALA A 44 5.69 12.15 4.43
N CYS A 45 5.13 11.87 5.61
CA CYS A 45 4.64 12.87 6.57
C CYS A 45 3.62 13.87 5.96
N ASN A 46 2.85 13.43 4.96
CA ASN A 46 1.88 14.26 4.25
C ASN A 46 0.45 14.00 4.75
N TYR A 47 0.11 14.60 5.89
CA TYR A 47 -1.21 14.44 6.52
C TYR A 47 -2.36 14.84 5.60
N LYS A 48 -2.24 15.95 4.86
CA LYS A 48 -3.27 16.43 3.94
C LYS A 48 -3.66 15.40 2.86
N ALA A 49 -2.70 14.59 2.41
CA ALA A 49 -2.97 13.52 1.45
C ALA A 49 -3.66 12.30 2.06
N ALA A 50 -3.61 12.15 3.39
CA ALA A 50 -4.15 11.03 4.16
C ALA A 50 -5.45 11.36 4.92
N GLU A 51 -5.72 12.63 5.20
CA GLU A 51 -6.84 13.08 6.04
C GLU A 51 -8.19 12.49 5.61
N GLU A 52 -8.51 12.60 4.31
CA GLU A 52 -9.75 12.05 3.75
C GLU A 52 -9.85 10.52 3.81
N LEU A 53 -8.76 9.82 4.13
CA LEU A 53 -8.72 8.36 4.25
C LEU A 53 -8.86 7.91 5.70
N ILE A 54 -8.75 8.82 6.67
CA ILE A 54 -8.81 8.52 8.10
C ILE A 54 -10.28 8.53 8.56
N SER A 55 -10.66 7.56 9.40
CA SER A 55 -11.96 7.58 10.06
C SER A 55 -11.94 8.60 11.19
N GLU A 56 -12.69 9.69 11.06
CA GLU A 56 -12.82 10.67 12.15
C GLU A 56 -13.37 10.05 13.43
N SER A 57 -14.36 9.15 13.31
CA SER A 57 -15.00 8.51 14.46
C SER A 57 -14.08 7.52 15.20
N ALA A 58 -13.16 6.84 14.49
CA ALA A 58 -12.25 5.88 15.10
C ALA A 58 -10.90 6.51 15.50
N MET A 59 -10.40 7.47 14.72
CA MET A 59 -9.02 7.95 14.82
C MET A 59 -8.90 9.47 14.96
N GLY A 60 -9.98 10.25 14.91
CA GLY A 60 -9.90 11.73 14.87
C GLY A 60 -9.16 12.38 16.04
N SER A 61 -9.18 11.77 17.24
CA SER A 61 -8.41 12.23 18.41
C SER A 61 -7.06 11.53 18.58
N THR A 62 -6.89 10.37 17.93
CA THR A 62 -5.71 9.50 18.04
C THR A 62 -4.66 9.83 16.99
N LEU A 63 -5.07 10.21 15.79
CA LEU A 63 -4.22 10.47 14.63
C LEU A 63 -4.50 11.88 14.09
N THR A 64 -4.28 12.88 14.95
CA THR A 64 -4.23 14.28 14.54
C THR A 64 -3.05 14.52 13.61
N GLU A 65 -3.05 15.64 12.88
CA GLU A 65 -1.94 16.04 12.01
C GLU A 65 -0.58 15.95 12.71
N GLU A 66 -0.48 16.51 13.93
CA GLU A 66 0.74 16.47 14.73
C GLU A 66 1.20 15.04 15.02
N LYS A 67 0.29 14.17 15.46
CA LYS A 67 0.62 12.76 15.79
C LYS A 67 0.96 11.95 14.53
N PHE A 68 0.32 12.26 13.42
CA PHE A 68 0.60 11.63 12.12
C PHE A 68 2.02 11.97 11.64
N VAL A 69 2.38 13.25 11.67
CA VAL A 69 3.73 13.72 11.31
C VAL A 69 4.77 13.18 12.29
N ALA A 70 4.49 13.21 13.60
CA ALA A 70 5.38 12.64 14.61
C ALA A 70 5.61 11.14 14.41
N LEU A 71 4.58 10.37 14.03
CA LEU A 71 4.72 8.95 13.69
C LEU A 71 5.63 8.76 12.47
N GLY A 72 5.43 9.51 11.39
CA GLY A 72 6.25 9.42 10.19
C GLY A 72 7.72 9.79 10.43
N HIS A 73 7.98 10.87 11.18
CA HIS A 73 9.33 11.24 11.62
C HIS A 73 9.94 10.17 12.52
N GLY A 74 9.20 9.67 13.52
CA GLY A 74 9.69 8.63 14.43
C GLY A 74 10.05 7.33 13.70
N LEU A 75 9.30 6.95 12.66
CA LEU A 75 9.67 5.82 11.80
C LEU A 75 10.96 6.08 11.02
N THR A 76 11.12 7.29 10.49
CA THR A 76 12.32 7.68 9.72
C THR A 76 13.56 7.75 10.62
N GLU A 77 13.42 8.28 11.83
CA GLU A 77 14.51 8.35 12.82
C GLU A 77 14.91 6.95 13.32
N ALA A 78 13.93 6.07 13.56
CA ALA A 78 14.20 4.74 14.10
C ALA A 78 14.68 3.72 13.04
N LEU A 79 14.16 3.80 11.81
CA LEU A 79 14.35 2.77 10.78
C LEU A 79 15.16 3.27 9.58
N GLY A 80 15.43 4.58 9.51
CA GLY A 80 16.11 5.24 8.41
C GLY A 80 15.16 5.68 7.29
N GLN A 81 15.71 6.14 6.17
CA GLN A 81 14.90 6.65 5.06
C GLN A 81 14.06 5.53 4.42
N PHE A 82 12.81 5.83 4.10
CA PHE A 82 11.92 4.92 3.37
C PHE A 82 12.45 4.65 1.95
N ARG A 83 12.43 3.38 1.53
CA ARG A 83 12.96 2.92 0.23
C ARG A 83 11.89 2.34 -0.69
N SER A 84 11.04 1.45 -0.16
CA SER A 84 9.99 0.82 -0.96
C SER A 84 8.85 0.26 -0.12
N LEU A 85 7.68 0.18 -0.72
CA LEU A 85 6.46 -0.41 -0.14
C LEU A 85 6.04 -1.60 -1.02
N SER A 86 5.61 -2.68 -0.37
CA SER A 86 5.01 -3.83 -1.07
C SER A 86 3.83 -4.37 -0.28
N THR A 87 2.72 -4.64 -0.96
CA THR A 87 1.55 -5.27 -0.35
C THR A 87 1.84 -6.75 -0.12
N VAL A 88 1.68 -7.21 1.11
CA VAL A 88 1.88 -8.61 1.51
C VAL A 88 0.57 -9.37 1.48
N SER A 89 -0.49 -8.78 2.02
CA SER A 89 -1.82 -9.39 2.04
C SER A 89 -2.91 -8.34 2.19
N SER A 90 -4.10 -8.70 1.73
CA SER A 90 -5.36 -8.00 1.99
C SER A 90 -6.38 -9.05 2.39
N GLU A 91 -6.98 -8.90 3.57
CA GLU A 91 -7.95 -9.85 4.10
C GLU A 91 -9.14 -9.13 4.73
N SER A 92 -10.34 -9.64 4.48
CA SER A 92 -11.55 -9.17 5.15
C SER A 92 -11.54 -9.64 6.61
N VAL A 93 -11.85 -8.72 7.52
CA VAL A 93 -11.98 -8.97 8.96
C VAL A 93 -13.37 -8.52 9.42
N GLU A 94 -13.77 -8.89 10.64
CA GLU A 94 -15.02 -8.38 11.20
C GLU A 94 -14.99 -6.83 11.23
N GLY A 95 -15.97 -6.20 10.58
CA GLY A 95 -16.10 -4.74 10.51
C GLY A 95 -15.27 -4.04 9.43
N GLY A 96 -14.51 -4.76 8.58
CA GLY A 96 -13.85 -4.17 7.42
C GLY A 96 -12.72 -4.99 6.82
N THR A 97 -11.59 -4.34 6.49
CA THR A 97 -10.49 -4.97 5.74
C THR A 97 -9.15 -4.66 6.39
N LYS A 98 -8.27 -5.65 6.52
CA LYS A 98 -6.91 -5.49 6.99
C LYS A 98 -5.94 -5.62 5.81
N VAL A 99 -5.14 -4.59 5.58
CA VAL A 99 -4.09 -4.59 4.56
C VAL A 99 -2.73 -4.60 5.26
N THR A 100 -1.90 -5.56 4.89
CA THR A 100 -0.54 -5.71 5.42
C THR A 100 0.48 -5.34 4.35
N TYR A 101 1.39 -4.47 4.72
CA TYR A 101 2.51 -4.02 3.90
C TYR A 101 3.84 -4.46 4.50
N LEU A 102 4.79 -4.73 3.62
CA LEU A 102 6.20 -4.79 3.94
C LEU A 102 6.84 -3.49 3.44
N CYS A 103 7.29 -2.68 4.39
CA CYS A 103 8.00 -1.43 4.17
C CYS A 103 9.50 -1.69 4.29
N THR A 104 10.27 -1.34 3.26
CA THR A 104 11.73 -1.37 3.31
C THR A 104 12.24 0.01 3.66
N PHE A 105 13.01 0.11 4.73
CA PHE A 105 13.75 1.30 5.13
C PHE A 105 15.25 1.07 4.95
N GLU A 106 16.04 2.10 5.19
CA GLU A 106 17.50 2.05 5.07
C GLU A 106 18.15 1.06 6.05
N TYR A 107 17.67 0.99 7.29
CA TYR A 107 18.30 0.17 8.32
C TYR A 107 17.62 -1.18 8.52
N THR A 108 16.33 -1.31 8.18
CA THR A 108 15.57 -2.55 8.38
C THR A 108 14.29 -2.59 7.54
N LYS A 109 13.57 -3.70 7.61
CA LYS A 109 12.21 -3.83 7.10
C LYS A 109 11.23 -3.69 8.26
N ALA A 110 10.07 -3.11 7.99
CA ALA A 110 8.95 -3.09 8.93
C ALA A 110 7.69 -3.63 8.29
N ARG A 111 6.86 -4.27 9.10
CA ARG A 111 5.49 -4.63 8.73
C ARG A 111 4.56 -3.52 9.17
N MET A 112 3.87 -2.92 8.21
CA MET A 112 2.80 -1.97 8.46
C MET A 112 1.47 -2.67 8.24
N ILE A 113 0.57 -2.59 9.20
CA ILE A 113 -0.77 -3.16 9.14
C ILE A 113 -1.73 -1.99 9.25
N VAL A 114 -2.59 -1.85 8.25
CA VAL A 114 -3.64 -0.83 8.24
C VAL A 114 -4.99 -1.52 8.23
N THR A 115 -5.85 -1.15 9.17
CA THR A 115 -7.22 -1.66 9.25
C THR A 115 -8.18 -0.60 8.76
N TYR A 116 -9.04 -0.98 7.82
CA TYR A 116 -10.08 -0.17 7.24
C TYR A 116 -11.44 -0.62 7.78
N THR A 117 -12.32 0.35 8.00
CA THR A 117 -13.75 0.11 8.25
C THR A 117 -14.46 -0.38 6.99
N ALA A 118 -15.71 -0.83 7.12
CA ALA A 118 -16.58 -1.16 5.98
C ALA A 118 -16.81 0.01 4.99
N SER A 119 -16.49 1.25 5.38
CA SER A 119 -16.57 2.43 4.52
C SER A 119 -15.21 2.85 3.94
N ASP A 120 -14.23 1.93 3.90
CA ASP A 120 -12.87 2.15 3.38
C ASP A 120 -12.09 3.26 4.09
N LYS A 121 -12.40 3.55 5.36
CA LYS A 121 -11.67 4.54 6.18
C LYS A 121 -10.74 3.84 7.16
N VAL A 122 -9.52 4.38 7.33
CA VAL A 122 -8.51 3.88 8.28
C VAL A 122 -9.04 4.01 9.71
N SER A 123 -9.08 2.89 10.41
CA SER A 123 -9.51 2.78 11.81
C SER A 123 -8.39 2.35 12.75
N ASN A 124 -7.30 1.78 12.23
CA ASN A 124 -6.15 1.41 13.03
C ASN A 124 -4.89 1.30 12.17
N ILE A 125 -3.73 1.58 12.76
CA ILE A 125 -2.41 1.48 12.12
C ILE A 125 -1.44 0.89 13.12
N VAL A 126 -0.71 -0.14 12.70
CA VAL A 126 0.36 -0.74 13.48
C VAL A 126 1.59 -0.87 12.61
N VAL A 127 2.73 -0.37 13.09
CA VAL A 127 4.02 -0.54 12.42
C VAL A 127 4.97 -1.25 13.39
N LYS A 128 5.57 -2.35 12.94
CA LYS A 128 6.53 -3.13 13.73
C LYS A 128 7.74 -3.48 12.89
N PRO A 129 8.97 -3.30 13.38
CA PRO A 129 10.17 -3.84 12.72
C PRO A 129 10.04 -5.35 12.53
N VAL A 130 10.58 -5.86 11.43
CA VAL A 130 10.72 -7.30 11.21
C VAL A 130 12.07 -7.69 11.81
N SER A 131 12.06 -8.39 12.95
CA SER A 131 13.26 -9.04 13.46
C SER A 131 13.63 -10.20 12.54
N GLU A 132 14.86 -10.22 12.04
CA GLU A 132 15.46 -11.43 11.48
C GLU A 132 15.82 -12.43 12.59
#